data_AF-A0A7K2JH99-F1
#
_entry.id   AF-A0A7K2JH99-F1
#
_cell.length_a   1.000
_cell.length_b   1.000
_cell.length_c   1.000
_cell.angle_alpha   90.00
_cell.angle_beta   90.00
_cell.angle_gamma   90.00
#
_symmetry.space_group_name_H-M   'P 1'
#
loop_
_entity.id
_entity.type
_entity.pdbx_description
1 polymer ?
#
loop_
_entity_poly.entity_id
_entity_poly.type
_entity_poly.pdbx_seq_one_letter_code
_entity_poly.pdbx_strand_id
1 'polypeptide(L)'
;MPRSPRRGKMPDHAGDDIALDREWGATLLAYFARFPAERGGVLVGKRSAGRVEITAAVFPPQQIATPVRCSFDTAVVEGVNDTLKAVEETRIGPYAPT
;
A
#
# COMPACT_ATOMS: atom_id res chain seq x y z
N MET A 1 -25.24 -28.24 35.08
CA MET A 1 -24.12 -27.36 34.66
C MET A 1 -24.38 -26.91 33.22
N PRO A 2 -24.70 -25.64 32.96
CA PRO A 2 -24.96 -25.14 31.61
C PRO A 2 -23.63 -25.01 30.85
N ARG A 3 -23.62 -25.49 29.59
CA ARG A 3 -22.46 -25.49 28.69
C ARG A 3 -22.11 -24.06 28.30
N SER A 4 -20.86 -23.67 28.50
CA SER A 4 -20.30 -22.41 27.99
C SER A 4 -20.55 -22.29 26.48
N PRO A 5 -20.90 -21.10 25.96
CA PRO A 5 -21.12 -20.93 24.53
C PRO A 5 -19.81 -21.21 23.78
N ARG A 6 -19.91 -22.02 22.73
CA ARG A 6 -18.80 -22.33 21.82
C ARG A 6 -18.16 -21.02 21.39
N ARG A 7 -16.87 -20.87 21.69
CA ARG A 7 -15.97 -19.88 21.11
C ARG A 7 -16.20 -19.93 19.60
N GLY A 8 -16.91 -18.92 19.08
CA GLY A 8 -17.09 -18.76 17.65
C GLY A 8 -15.71 -18.78 17.03
N LYS A 9 -15.49 -19.74 16.14
CA LYS A 9 -14.31 -19.81 15.30
C LYS A 9 -14.32 -18.50 14.51
N MET A 10 -13.49 -17.53 14.92
CA MET A 10 -13.21 -16.38 14.07
C MET A 10 -12.77 -16.97 12.72
N PRO A 11 -13.28 -16.47 11.59
CA PRO A 11 -12.80 -16.92 10.30
C PRO A 11 -11.28 -16.74 10.30
N ASP A 12 -10.55 -17.77 9.86
CA ASP A 12 -9.15 -17.66 9.52
C ASP A 12 -9.05 -16.51 8.51
N HIS A 13 -8.72 -15.31 8.99
CA HIS A 13 -8.13 -14.29 8.14
C HIS A 13 -6.73 -14.81 7.84
N ALA A 14 -6.62 -15.73 6.88
CA ALA A 14 -5.37 -15.98 6.20
C ALA A 14 -4.95 -14.63 5.63
N GLY A 15 -4.10 -13.92 6.36
CA GLY A 15 -3.57 -12.64 5.92
C GLY A 15 -2.81 -12.88 4.63
N ASP A 16 -3.02 -12.01 3.64
CA ASP A 16 -2.24 -12.12 2.41
C ASP A 16 -0.76 -11.92 2.74
N ASP A 17 0.12 -12.70 2.12
CA ASP A 17 1.55 -12.45 2.18
C ASP A 17 1.86 -11.15 1.44
N ILE A 18 2.47 -10.17 2.12
CA ILE A 18 2.89 -8.91 1.50
C ILE A 18 4.29 -9.10 0.93
N ALA A 19 4.39 -9.04 -0.39
CA ALA A 19 5.67 -9.05 -1.08
C ALA A 19 6.12 -7.62 -1.42
N LEU A 20 7.29 -7.28 -0.89
CA LEU A 20 8.00 -6.04 -1.19
C LEU A 20 9.33 -6.40 -1.85
N ASP A 21 9.55 -5.93 -3.07
CA ASP A 21 10.84 -6.08 -3.74
C ASP A 21 11.94 -5.41 -2.91
N ARG A 22 13.16 -5.96 -2.95
CA ARG A 22 14.37 -5.37 -2.38
C ARG A 22 14.60 -3.94 -2.88
N GLU A 23 14.37 -3.66 -4.17
CA GLU A 23 14.53 -2.30 -4.71
C GLU A 23 13.54 -1.31 -4.09
N TRP A 24 12.30 -1.75 -3.87
CA TRP A 24 11.29 -0.98 -3.16
C TRP A 24 11.65 -0.79 -1.70
N GLY A 25 12.13 -1.83 -1.01
CA GLY A 25 12.62 -1.73 0.36
C GLY A 25 13.75 -0.70 0.50
N ALA A 26 14.72 -0.71 -0.42
CA ALA A 26 15.80 0.27 -0.44
C ALA A 26 15.31 1.69 -0.70
N THR A 27 14.35 1.85 -1.63
CA THR A 27 13.73 3.15 -1.93
C THR A 27 12.99 3.73 -0.74
N LEU A 28 12.22 2.90 -0.02
CA LEU A 28 11.50 3.30 1.19
C LEU A 28 12.48 3.74 2.29
N LEU A 29 13.53 2.95 2.54
CA LEU A 29 14.55 3.30 3.53
C LEU A 29 15.25 4.61 3.18
N ALA A 30 15.65 4.78 1.92
CA ALA A 30 16.28 6.01 1.44
C ALA A 30 15.35 7.23 1.56
N TYR A 31 14.05 7.06 1.30
CA TYR A 31 13.05 8.11 1.49
C TYR A 31 12.94 8.51 2.96
N PHE A 32 12.71 7.55 3.86
CA PHE A 32 12.52 7.83 5.28
C PHE A 32 13.77 8.39 5.96
N ALA A 33 14.97 8.00 5.53
CA ALA A 33 16.23 8.54 6.04
C ALA A 33 16.38 10.06 5.82
N ARG A 34 15.63 10.65 4.89
CA ARG A 34 15.66 12.11 4.62
C ARG A 34 14.83 12.91 5.61
N PHE A 35 14.01 12.27 6.44
CA PHE A 35 13.11 12.94 7.37
C PHE A 35 13.51 12.61 8.81
N PRO A 36 13.75 13.63 9.66
CA PRO A 36 14.08 13.41 11.06
C PRO A 36 12.86 13.00 11.91
N ALA A 37 11.64 13.10 11.35
CA ALA A 37 10.39 12.77 12.00
C ALA A 37 9.70 11.61 11.29
N GLU A 38 8.90 10.84 12.04
CA GLU A 38 8.09 9.76 11.48
C GLU A 38 7.17 10.27 10.36
N ARG A 39 7.02 9.45 9.32
CA ARG A 39 6.16 9.75 8.18
C ARG A 39 5.25 8.57 7.87
N GLY A 40 3.94 8.81 7.84
CA GLY A 40 2.97 7.93 7.19
C GLY A 40 2.98 8.04 5.66
N GLY A 41 2.37 7.05 5.02
CA GLY A 41 2.17 6.99 3.57
C GLY A 41 1.25 5.83 3.20
N VAL A 42 0.98 5.70 1.91
CA VAL A 42 0.14 4.64 1.34
C VAL A 42 0.99 3.77 0.43
N LEU A 43 0.95 2.45 0.64
CA LEU A 43 1.50 1.49 -0.30
C LEU A 43 0.39 1.06 -1.25
N VAL A 44 0.67 1.10 -2.55
CA VAL A 44 -0.23 0.66 -3.61
C VAL A 44 0.34 -0.63 -4.17
N GLY A 45 -0.53 -1.61 -4.39
CA GLY A 45 -0.12 -2.91 -4.85
C GLY A 45 -1.25 -3.68 -5.50
N LYS A 46 -0.89 -4.81 -6.10
CA LYS A 46 -1.82 -5.74 -6.74
C LYS A 46 -2.00 -6.97 -5.86
N ARG A 47 -3.25 -7.33 -5.59
CA ARG A 47 -3.60 -8.56 -4.89
C ARG A 47 -3.83 -9.68 -5.89
N SER A 48 -3.15 -10.81 -5.69
CA SER A 48 -3.35 -12.04 -6.46
C SER A 48 -3.10 -13.27 -5.58
N ALA A 49 -4.02 -14.24 -5.62
CA ALA A 49 -3.87 -15.57 -5.03
C ALA A 49 -3.28 -15.60 -3.58
N GLY A 50 -3.77 -14.76 -2.67
CA GLY A 50 -3.30 -14.71 -1.28
C GLY A 50 -2.00 -13.92 -1.07
N ARG A 51 -1.55 -13.15 -2.08
CA ARG A 51 -0.36 -12.32 -2.04
C ARG A 51 -0.68 -10.90 -2.48
N VAL A 52 -0.07 -9.91 -1.82
CA VAL A 52 -0.10 -8.50 -2.24
C VAL A 52 1.29 -8.10 -2.70
N GLU A 53 1.43 -7.80 -3.98
CA GLU A 53 2.66 -7.26 -4.56
C GLU A 53 2.61 -5.73 -4.52
N ILE A 54 3.54 -5.09 -3.80
CA ILE A 54 3.62 -3.63 -3.74
C ILE A 54 4.29 -3.10 -5.01
N THR A 55 3.59 -2.21 -5.72
CA THR A 55 4.02 -1.65 -7.00
C THR A 55 4.26 -0.15 -6.96
N ALA A 56 3.76 0.55 -5.93
CA ALA A 56 4.05 1.97 -5.71
C ALA A 56 3.91 2.36 -4.23
N ALA A 57 4.47 3.51 -3.87
CA ALA A 57 4.29 4.14 -2.57
C ALA A 57 4.00 5.63 -2.75
N VAL A 58 3.04 6.16 -2.00
CA VAL A 58 2.62 7.56 -2.02
C VAL A 58 2.85 8.16 -0.63
N PHE A 59 3.62 9.24 -0.57
CA PHE A 59 3.90 9.96 0.68
C PHE A 59 3.31 11.37 0.61
N PRO A 60 2.00 11.51 0.83
CA PRO A 60 1.34 12.81 0.77
C PRO A 60 1.84 13.72 1.91
N PRO A 61 1.76 15.05 1.73
CA PRO A 61 1.98 16.00 2.82
C PRO A 61 1.10 15.65 4.03
N GLN A 62 1.74 15.47 5.19
CA GLN A 62 1.02 15.13 6.42
C GLN A 62 0.44 16.37 7.07
N GLN A 63 -0.85 16.28 7.41
CA GLN A 63 -1.56 17.27 8.21
C GLN A 63 -1.29 17.07 9.70
N ILE A 64 -1.17 15.81 10.13
CA ILE A 64 -0.80 15.40 11.48
C ILE A 64 0.25 14.31 11.38
N ALA A 65 1.36 14.47 12.11
CA ALA A 65 2.44 13.48 12.22
C ALA A 65 2.80 13.30 13.70
N THR A 66 2.26 12.25 14.32
CA THR A 66 2.58 11.84 15.70
C THR A 66 2.89 10.34 15.72
N PRO A 67 3.59 9.84 16.75
CA PRO A 67 3.93 8.41 16.84
C PRO A 67 2.75 7.44 16.83
N VAL A 68 1.54 7.93 17.17
CA VAL A 68 0.32 7.12 17.28
C VAL A 68 -0.73 7.45 16.22
N ARG A 69 -0.55 8.55 15.47
CA ARG A 69 -1.48 9.02 14.44
C ARG A 69 -0.74 9.77 13.35
N CYS A 70 -0.97 9.34 12.12
CA CYS A 70 -0.69 10.13 10.93
C CYS A 70 -2.00 10.42 10.20
N SER A 71 -2.13 11.64 9.67
CA SER A 71 -3.22 11.99 8.75
C SER A 71 -2.68 12.77 7.56
N PHE A 72 -3.30 12.55 6.42
CA PHE A 72 -2.97 13.18 5.15
C PHE A 72 -4.24 13.30 4.32
N ASP A 73 -4.21 14.23 3.37
CA ASP A 73 -5.32 14.43 2.44
C ASP A 73 -5.42 13.23 1.48
N THR A 74 -6.57 12.56 1.50
CA THR A 74 -6.84 11.39 0.64
C THR A 74 -6.95 11.77 -0.83
N ALA A 75 -7.30 13.01 -1.15
CA ALA A 75 -7.40 13.48 -2.54
C ALA A 75 -6.06 13.36 -3.28
N VAL A 76 -4.93 13.53 -2.57
CA VAL A 76 -3.60 13.34 -3.14
C VAL A 76 -3.35 11.87 -3.50
N VAL A 77 -3.82 10.96 -2.64
CA VAL A 77 -3.68 9.52 -2.87
C VAL A 77 -4.55 9.08 -4.05
N GLU A 78 -5.79 9.59 -4.11
CA GLU A 78 -6.73 9.33 -5.20
C GLU A 78 -6.18 9.82 -6.54
N GLY A 79 -5.68 11.05 -6.61
CA GLY A 79 -5.09 11.58 -7.85
C GLY A 79 -3.87 10.81 -8.34
N VAL A 80 -3.01 10.33 -7.43
CA VAL A 80 -1.87 9.48 -7.81
C VAL A 80 -2.35 8.10 -8.29
N ASN A 81 -3.32 7.50 -7.61
CA ASN A 81 -3.90 6.22 -8.00
C ASN A 81 -4.56 6.28 -9.38
N ASP A 82 -5.32 7.33 -9.66
CA ASP A 82 -5.96 7.54 -10.96
C ASP A 82 -4.93 7.75 -12.08
N THR A 83 -3.84 8.47 -11.78
CA THR A 83 -2.71 8.63 -12.71
C THR A 83 -2.05 7.28 -13.00
N LEU A 84 -1.82 6.46 -11.97
CA LEU A 84 -1.22 5.13 -12.14
C LEU A 84 -2.10 4.21 -13.00
N LYS A 85 -3.43 4.23 -12.78
CA LYS A 85 -4.39 3.49 -13.62
C LYS A 85 -4.36 3.96 -15.07
N ALA A 86 -4.38 5.27 -15.30
CA ALA A 86 -4.34 5.84 -16.65
C ALA A 86 -3.06 5.45 -17.41
N VAL A 87 -1.90 5.42 -16.73
CA VAL A 87 -0.63 4.96 -17.33
C VAL A 87 -0.67 3.47 -17.66
N GLU A 88 -1.28 2.65 -16.82
CA GLU A 88 -1.43 1.22 -17.06
C GLU A 88 -2.36 0.94 -18.26
N GLU A 89 -3.46 1.67 -18.39
CA GLU A 89 -4.38 1.59 -19.53
C GLU A 89 -3.74 2.07 -20.84
N THR A 90 -2.89 3.09 -20.78
CA THR A 90 -2.18 3.64 -21.95
C THR A 90 -1.09 2.71 -22.50
N ARG A 91 -0.58 1.76 -21.70
CA ARG A 91 0.42 0.78 -22.14
C ARG A 91 -0.12 -0.32 -23.06
N ILE A 92 -1.42 -0.34 -23.35
CA ILE A 92 -2.04 -1.24 -24.34
C ILE A 92 -2.19 -0.50 -25.68
N GLY A 93 -1.08 -0.36 -26.39
CA GLY A 93 -1.06 0.04 -27.80
C GLY A 93 0.07 -0.71 -28.50
N PRO A 94 -0.16 -1.35 -29.67
CA PRO A 94 0.90 -2.10 -30.33
C PRO A 94 1.94 -1.12 -30.86
N TYR A 95 3.08 -1.03 -30.19
CA TYR A 95 4.27 -0.46 -30.81
C TYR A 95 4.81 -1.50 -31.78
N ALA A 96 4.33 -1.46 -33.02
CA ALA A 96 5.01 -2.09 -34.15
C ALA A 96 6.04 -1.07 -34.67
N PRO A 97 7.35 -1.25 -34.44
CA PRO A 97 8.35 -0.42 -35.09
C PRO A 97 8.36 -0.77 -36.58
N THR A 98 8.06 0.23 -37.42
CA THR A 98 8.40 0.24 -38.86
C THR A 98 9.90 0.43 -39.05
#